data_AF-A0A0M9ZYU9-F1
#
_entry.id   AF-A0A0M9ZYU9-F1
#
_cell.length_a   1.000
_cell.length_b   1.000
_cell.length_c   1.000
_cell.angle_alpha   90.00
_cell.angle_beta   90.00
_cell.angle_gamma   90.00
#
_symmetry.space_group_name_H-M   'P 1'
#
loop_
_entity.id
_entity.type
_entity.pdbx_description
1 polymer ?
#
loop_
_entity_poly.entity_id
_entity_poly.type
_entity_poly.pdbx_seq_one_letter_code
_entity_poly.pdbx_strand_id
1 'polypeptide(L)'
;MPESGGPAKWDDLLVWWDEKLAVLLDRLRTTPPDTPAWTFGDDKTASFWARRQAHETSIHHLDALHARGDVPSLLFSPEFAADGVDEYFTLMLPRAVRRVPVEVEGTILFHAADAGRTWEVRLTPGEPVVVGPPQDAAIHEDATVAGTADAVYRAVWGRPGHAIVSGDQALLDGLRRP
;
A
#
# COMPACT_ATOMS: atom_id res chain seq x y z
N MET A 1 -20.82 -13.15 12.07
CA MET A 1 -20.55 -12.06 11.12
C MET A 1 -21.73 -11.11 11.23
N PRO A 2 -21.56 -9.80 11.48
CA PRO A 2 -22.69 -8.88 11.36
C PRO A 2 -23.17 -8.90 9.90
N GLU A 3 -24.48 -8.81 9.70
CA GLU A 3 -25.09 -8.84 8.37
C GLU A 3 -24.50 -7.76 7.47
N SER A 4 -23.93 -8.20 6.34
CA SER A 4 -23.46 -7.34 5.27
C SER A 4 -24.66 -6.84 4.47
N GLY A 5 -25.23 -5.70 4.86
CA GLY A 5 -26.30 -5.09 4.11
C GLY A 5 -26.36 -3.59 4.37
N GLY A 6 -25.51 -2.82 3.70
CA GLY A 6 -25.74 -1.38 3.61
C GLY A 6 -27.09 -1.09 2.92
N PRO A 7 -27.67 0.10 3.08
CA PRO A 7 -28.90 0.47 2.40
C PRO A 7 -28.81 0.32 0.89
N ALA A 8 -29.89 -0.10 0.24
CA ALA A 8 -29.94 -0.30 -1.22
C ALA A 8 -30.14 1.00 -2.00
N LYS A 9 -30.71 2.03 -1.36
CA LYS A 9 -30.94 3.34 -1.99
C LYS A 9 -29.75 4.25 -1.75
N TRP A 10 -29.42 5.05 -2.75
CA TRP A 10 -28.27 5.95 -2.72
C TRP A 10 -28.31 6.96 -1.57
N ASP A 11 -29.44 7.64 -1.35
CA ASP A 11 -29.56 8.64 -0.29
C ASP A 11 -29.43 8.01 1.11
N ASP A 12 -30.06 6.85 1.30
CA ASP A 12 -29.95 6.09 2.55
C ASP A 12 -28.51 5.60 2.79
N LEU A 13 -27.78 5.26 1.72
CA LEU A 13 -26.38 4.82 1.79
C LEU A 13 -25.44 5.94 2.26
N LEU A 14 -25.65 7.19 1.82
CA LEU A 14 -24.83 8.32 2.25
C LEU A 14 -25.01 8.60 3.74
N VAL A 15 -26.26 8.61 4.22
CA VAL A 15 -26.55 8.78 5.65
C VAL A 15 -25.91 7.65 6.47
N TRP A 16 -26.08 6.40 6.03
CA TRP A 16 -25.46 5.25 6.67
C TRP A 16 -23.93 5.33 6.67
N TRP A 17 -23.32 5.79 5.58
CA TRP A 17 -21.88 5.98 5.49
C TRP A 17 -21.38 7.01 6.51
N ASP A 18 -22.05 8.15 6.63
CA ASP A 18 -21.71 9.19 7.60
C ASP A 18 -21.80 8.66 9.04
N GLU A 19 -22.83 7.86 9.35
CA GLU A 19 -22.96 7.19 10.64
C GLU A 19 -21.80 6.21 10.90
N LYS A 20 -21.43 5.38 9.92
CA LYS A 20 -20.32 4.43 10.07
C LYS A 20 -18.97 5.12 10.18
N LEU A 21 -18.76 6.18 9.41
CA LEU A 21 -17.56 7.01 9.49
C LEU A 21 -17.44 7.65 10.88
N ALA A 22 -18.53 8.21 11.43
CA ALA A 22 -18.53 8.77 12.77
C ALA A 22 -18.15 7.73 13.84
N VAL A 23 -18.72 6.53 13.76
CA VAL A 23 -18.38 5.42 14.67
C VAL A 23 -16.91 5.01 14.51
N LEU A 24 -16.41 4.87 13.28
CA LEU A 24 -15.02 4.51 13.03
C LEU A 24 -14.06 5.56 13.59
N LEU A 25 -14.30 6.84 13.30
CA LEU A 25 -13.45 7.95 13.78
C LEU A 25 -13.45 8.04 15.30
N ASP A 26 -14.60 7.87 15.95
CA ASP A 26 -14.68 7.82 17.41
C ASP A 26 -13.81 6.69 17.98
N ARG A 27 -13.93 5.48 17.43
CA ARG A 27 -13.13 4.32 17.87
C ARG A 27 -11.64 4.52 17.67
N LEU A 28 -11.22 5.00 16.50
CA LEU A 28 -9.81 5.26 16.19
C LEU A 28 -9.21 6.34 17.09
N ARG A 29 -10.01 7.34 17.51
CA ARG A 29 -9.53 8.44 18.39
C ARG A 29 -9.48 8.06 19.86
N THR A 30 -10.43 7.25 20.32
CA THR A 30 -10.61 6.97 21.76
C THR A 30 -9.92 5.68 22.21
N THR A 31 -9.58 4.77 21.29
CA THR A 31 -8.90 3.52 21.61
C THR A 31 -7.39 3.75 21.72
N PRO A 32 -6.73 3.42 22.86
CA PRO A 32 -5.28 3.48 22.96
C PRO A 32 -4.60 2.64 21.87
N PRO A 33 -3.51 3.12 21.23
CA PRO A 33 -2.93 2.48 20.06
C PRO A 33 -2.40 1.06 20.32
N ASP A 34 -1.96 0.77 21.54
CA ASP A 34 -1.43 -0.51 22.00
C ASP A 34 -2.52 -1.50 22.45
N THR A 35 -3.80 -1.10 22.43
CA THR A 35 -4.92 -1.97 22.81
C THR A 35 -4.93 -3.22 21.93
N PRO A 36 -4.98 -4.44 22.49
CA PRO A 36 -5.09 -5.65 21.70
C PRO A 36 -6.29 -5.65 20.77
N ALA A 37 -6.07 -5.97 19.49
CA ALA A 37 -7.11 -6.02 18.47
C ALA A 37 -6.92 -7.23 17.55
N TRP A 38 -8.02 -7.74 17.02
CA TRP A 38 -7.94 -8.71 15.93
C TRP A 38 -7.42 -8.01 14.67
N THR A 39 -6.41 -8.58 14.02
CA THR A 39 -5.84 -8.08 12.77
C THR A 39 -5.47 -9.24 11.85
N PHE A 40 -5.28 -8.95 10.57
CA PHE A 40 -4.83 -9.91 9.56
C PHE A 40 -3.34 -9.80 9.20
N GLY A 41 -2.58 -8.96 9.91
CA GLY A 41 -1.11 -8.85 9.84
C GLY A 41 -0.45 -9.29 11.15
N ASP A 42 0.85 -9.04 11.31
CA ASP A 42 1.59 -9.47 12.51
C ASP A 42 1.36 -8.56 13.72
N ASP A 43 1.17 -7.26 13.50
CA ASP A 43 0.75 -6.32 14.56
C ASP A 43 -0.67 -6.67 15.04
N LYS A 44 -0.82 -6.98 16.33
CA LYS A 44 -2.07 -7.37 16.99
C LYS A 44 -2.65 -6.25 17.86
N THR A 45 -2.40 -5.00 17.51
CA THR A 45 -2.88 -3.81 18.26
C THR A 45 -3.87 -2.96 17.47
N ALA A 46 -4.54 -2.03 18.14
CA ALA A 46 -5.47 -1.10 17.51
C ALA A 46 -4.78 -0.15 16.51
N SER A 47 -3.48 0.12 16.69
CA SER A 47 -2.70 0.99 15.80
C SER A 47 -2.64 0.45 14.35
N PHE A 48 -2.67 -0.87 14.18
CA PHE A 48 -2.84 -1.53 12.88
C PHE A 48 -4.04 -0.99 12.11
N TRP A 49 -5.20 -0.88 12.76
CA TRP A 49 -6.43 -0.42 12.10
C TRP A 49 -6.38 1.06 11.78
N ALA A 50 -5.78 1.89 12.64
CA ALA A 50 -5.58 3.30 12.36
C ALA A 50 -4.73 3.50 11.10
N ARG A 51 -3.59 2.80 11.01
CA ARG A 51 -2.70 2.82 9.83
C ARG A 51 -3.41 2.30 8.59
N ARG A 52 -4.05 1.13 8.66
CA ARG A 52 -4.73 0.50 7.53
C ARG A 52 -5.88 1.35 6.98
N GLN A 53 -6.67 1.99 7.86
CA GLN A 53 -7.78 2.86 7.45
C GLN A 53 -7.28 4.17 6.83
N ALA A 54 -6.15 4.70 7.30
CA ALA A 54 -5.53 5.87 6.69
C ALA A 54 -5.11 5.60 5.25
N HIS A 55 -4.44 4.46 4.99
CA HIS A 55 -4.02 4.06 3.64
C HIS A 55 -5.19 3.65 2.75
N GLU A 56 -6.14 2.85 3.25
CA GLU A 56 -7.33 2.45 2.48
C GLU A 56 -8.12 3.66 1.97
N THR A 57 -8.44 4.57 2.89
CA THR A 57 -9.24 5.75 2.56
C THR A 57 -8.48 6.67 1.60
N SER A 58 -7.17 6.79 1.76
CA SER A 58 -6.31 7.62 0.91
C SER A 58 -6.20 7.08 -0.52
N ILE A 59 -6.05 5.76 -0.69
CA ILE A 59 -6.03 5.14 -2.01
C ILE A 59 -7.39 5.22 -2.69
N HIS A 60 -8.48 5.01 -1.95
CA HIS A 60 -9.83 5.18 -2.53
C HIS A 60 -10.19 6.63 -2.82
N HIS A 61 -9.62 7.59 -2.08
CA HIS A 61 -9.70 9.00 -2.46
C HIS A 61 -8.98 9.24 -3.79
N LEU A 62 -7.77 8.69 -3.98
CA LEU A 62 -7.08 8.73 -5.27
C LEU A 62 -7.91 8.08 -6.38
N ASP A 63 -8.56 6.94 -6.13
CA ASP A 63 -9.44 6.28 -7.10
C ASP A 63 -10.61 7.19 -7.51
N ALA A 64 -11.22 7.88 -6.55
CA ALA A 64 -12.29 8.83 -6.82
C ALA A 64 -11.82 10.05 -7.62
N LEU A 65 -10.62 10.59 -7.33
CA LEU A 65 -10.02 11.66 -8.11
C LEU A 65 -9.72 11.22 -9.54
N HIS A 66 -9.18 10.01 -9.70
CA HIS A 66 -8.87 9.43 -11.00
C HIS A 66 -10.11 9.20 -11.85
N ALA A 67 -11.20 8.72 -11.26
CA ALA A 67 -12.48 8.56 -11.95
C ALA A 67 -13.04 9.90 -12.49
N ARG A 68 -12.68 11.04 -11.88
CA ARG A 68 -13.05 12.39 -12.36
C ARG A 68 -12.06 12.99 -13.36
N GLY A 69 -10.92 12.35 -13.61
CA GLY A 69 -9.84 12.88 -14.44
C GLY A 69 -9.07 14.05 -13.79
N ASP A 70 -9.16 14.18 -12.46
CA ASP A 70 -8.60 15.31 -11.70
C ASP A 70 -7.60 14.81 -10.65
N VAL A 71 -6.52 14.17 -11.14
CA VAL A 71 -5.47 13.61 -10.28
C VAL A 71 -4.32 14.61 -10.15
N PRO A 72 -4.05 15.15 -8.96
CA PRO A 72 -2.87 15.98 -8.74
C PRO A 72 -1.58 15.20 -8.97
N SER A 73 -0.55 15.90 -9.45
CA SER A 73 0.80 15.36 -9.60
C SER A 73 1.41 14.92 -8.26
N LEU A 74 1.04 15.59 -7.16
CA LEU A 74 1.39 15.21 -5.79
C LEU A 74 0.14 15.29 -4.92
N LEU A 75 -0.14 14.23 -4.18
CA LEU A 75 -1.33 14.11 -3.33
C LEU A 75 -0.94 13.78 -1.88
N PHE A 76 0.11 12.99 -1.70
CA PHE A 76 0.54 12.48 -0.40
C PHE A 76 1.85 13.15 0.05
N SER A 77 2.00 13.36 1.36
CA SER A 77 3.27 13.80 1.92
C SER A 77 4.32 12.69 1.82
N PRO A 78 5.64 13.03 1.77
CA PRO A 78 6.69 12.03 1.63
C PRO A 78 6.64 10.93 2.70
N GLU A 79 6.49 11.31 3.98
CA GLU A 79 6.43 10.36 5.10
C GLU A 79 5.20 9.44 5.04
N PHE A 80 4.03 9.99 4.70
CA PHE A 80 2.81 9.17 4.60
C PHE A 80 2.92 8.17 3.45
N ALA A 81 3.40 8.62 2.29
CA ALA A 81 3.56 7.75 1.14
C ALA A 81 4.63 6.67 1.37
N ALA A 82 5.76 7.02 2.01
CA ALA A 82 6.79 6.04 2.37
C ALA A 82 6.25 4.98 3.36
N ASP A 83 5.46 5.37 4.35
CA ASP A 83 4.78 4.43 5.25
C ASP A 83 3.78 3.52 4.49
N GLY A 84 3.14 4.04 3.46
CA GLY A 84 2.26 3.26 2.59
C GLY A 84 3.00 2.27 1.68
N VAL A 85 4.23 2.58 1.27
CA VAL A 85 5.14 1.63 0.61
C VAL A 85 5.57 0.54 1.59
N ASP A 86 5.92 0.92 2.83
CA ASP A 86 6.21 -0.05 3.90
C ASP A 86 5.01 -0.98 4.16
N GLU A 87 3.78 -0.45 4.19
CA GLU A 87 2.57 -1.26 4.39
C GLU A 87 2.38 -2.25 3.23
N TYR A 88 2.63 -1.83 1.99
CA TYR A 88 2.57 -2.74 0.85
C TYR A 88 3.53 -3.92 1.02
N PHE A 89 4.79 -3.66 1.33
CA PHE A 89 5.80 -4.71 1.46
C PHE A 89 5.63 -5.61 2.68
N THR A 90 5.13 -5.08 3.78
CA THR A 90 5.00 -5.83 5.04
C THR A 90 3.65 -6.54 5.17
N LEU A 91 2.60 -6.02 4.54
CA LEU A 91 1.23 -6.52 4.72
C LEU A 91 0.60 -7.02 3.42
N MET A 92 0.62 -6.23 2.35
CA MET A 92 -0.12 -6.57 1.12
C MET A 92 0.58 -7.63 0.28
N LEU A 93 1.86 -7.41 -0.04
CA LEU A 93 2.63 -8.27 -0.92
C LEU A 93 2.79 -9.70 -0.35
N PRO A 94 3.15 -9.92 0.94
CA PRO A 94 3.27 -11.27 1.49
C PRO A 94 1.94 -12.04 1.43
N ARG A 95 0.81 -11.35 1.62
CA ARG A 95 -0.52 -11.95 1.52
C ARG A 95 -0.87 -12.32 0.07
N ALA A 96 -0.47 -11.49 -0.89
CA ALA A 96 -0.68 -11.76 -2.31
C ALA A 96 0.16 -12.95 -2.78
N VAL A 97 1.45 -12.99 -2.40
CA VAL A 97 2.40 -14.06 -2.75
C VAL A 97 1.98 -15.41 -2.15
N ARG A 98 1.47 -15.43 -0.91
CA ARG A 98 0.92 -16.66 -0.30
C ARG A 98 -0.26 -17.26 -1.07
N ARG A 99 -1.02 -16.45 -1.82
CA ARG A 99 -2.16 -16.90 -2.63
C ARG A 99 -1.72 -17.30 -4.03
N VAL A 100 -0.79 -16.54 -4.61
CA VAL A 100 -0.23 -16.73 -5.94
C VAL A 100 1.26 -16.45 -5.85
N PRO A 101 2.12 -17.49 -5.80
CA PRO A 101 3.56 -17.32 -5.72
C PRO A 101 4.11 -16.50 -6.89
N VAL A 102 5.25 -15.84 -6.65
CA VAL A 102 6.02 -15.23 -7.73
C VAL A 102 6.72 -16.34 -8.52
N GLU A 103 6.76 -16.19 -9.84
CA GLU A 103 7.38 -17.16 -10.76
C GLU A 103 8.62 -16.58 -11.45
N VAL A 104 8.99 -15.34 -11.11
CA VAL A 104 10.13 -14.62 -11.65
C VAL A 104 11.25 -14.54 -10.61
N GLU A 105 12.49 -14.49 -11.09
CA GLU A 105 13.69 -14.34 -10.27
C GLU A 105 14.36 -13.01 -10.61
N GLY A 106 14.77 -12.26 -9.59
CA GLY A 106 15.49 -11.01 -9.77
C GLY A 106 15.39 -10.06 -8.58
N THR A 107 16.08 -8.93 -8.69
CA THR A 107 16.10 -7.88 -7.66
C THR A 107 15.52 -6.58 -8.20
N ILE A 108 14.63 -5.96 -7.42
CA ILE A 108 14.02 -4.67 -7.75
C ILE A 108 14.39 -3.65 -6.67
N LEU A 109 14.91 -2.50 -7.09
CA LEU A 109 15.09 -1.35 -6.22
C LEU A 109 13.87 -0.44 -6.27
N PHE A 110 13.31 -0.09 -5.11
CA PHE A 110 12.35 1.00 -4.98
C PHE A 110 13.03 2.16 -4.27
N HIS A 111 13.01 3.35 -4.85
CA HIS A 111 13.71 4.52 -4.30
C HIS A 111 12.79 5.76 -4.29
N ALA A 112 12.46 6.20 -3.07
CA ALA A 112 11.73 7.44 -2.81
C ALA A 112 12.71 8.53 -2.36
N ALA A 113 13.16 9.35 -3.31
CA ALA A 113 14.27 10.28 -3.09
C ALA A 113 13.95 11.43 -2.13
N ASP A 114 12.71 11.93 -2.16
CA ASP A 114 12.21 13.02 -1.31
C ASP A 114 12.00 12.59 0.16
N ALA A 115 11.78 11.30 0.40
CA ALA A 115 11.71 10.71 1.74
C ALA A 115 13.05 10.13 2.21
N GLY A 116 14.07 10.03 1.33
CA GLY A 116 15.33 9.36 1.63
C GLY A 116 15.16 7.88 1.97
N ARG A 117 14.18 7.21 1.35
CA ARG A 117 13.84 5.80 1.62
C ARG A 117 14.09 4.93 0.41
N THR A 118 14.65 3.75 0.66
CA THR A 118 14.95 2.75 -0.37
C THR A 118 14.58 1.37 0.13
N TRP A 119 14.02 0.54 -0.75
CA TRP A 119 13.66 -0.85 -0.50
C TRP A 119 14.24 -1.71 -1.61
N GLU A 120 15.07 -2.69 -1.24
CA GLU A 120 15.49 -3.78 -2.14
C GLU A 120 14.50 -4.93 -1.97
N VAL A 121 13.94 -5.39 -3.09
CA VAL A 121 12.99 -6.50 -3.15
C VAL A 121 13.62 -7.63 -3.95
N ARG A 122 13.82 -8.78 -3.31
CA ARG A 122 14.35 -9.98 -3.96
C ARG A 122 13.24 -10.98 -4.21
N LEU A 123 13.13 -11.40 -5.47
CA LEU A 123 12.16 -12.38 -5.94
C LEU A 123 12.88 -13.69 -6.24
N THR A 124 12.33 -14.78 -5.73
CA THR A 124 12.79 -16.13 -6.03
C THR A 124 11.54 -16.98 -6.31
N PRO A 125 11.48 -17.70 -7.44
CA PRO A 125 10.31 -18.46 -7.82
C PRO A 125 9.86 -19.44 -6.72
N GLY A 126 8.58 -19.38 -6.35
CA GLY A 126 8.00 -20.25 -5.32
C GLY A 126 8.35 -19.90 -3.87
N GLU A 127 9.21 -18.92 -3.62
CA GLU A 127 9.65 -18.53 -2.29
C GLU A 127 8.97 -17.24 -1.80
N PRO A 128 8.90 -16.99 -0.47
CA PRO A 128 8.48 -15.71 0.06
C PRO A 128 9.37 -14.56 -0.45
N VAL A 129 8.75 -13.44 -0.79
CA VAL A 129 9.48 -12.23 -1.17
C VAL A 129 10.28 -11.70 0.01
N VAL A 130 11.56 -11.39 -0.22
CA VAL A 130 12.45 -10.79 0.77
C VAL A 130 12.53 -9.29 0.48
N VAL A 131 12.26 -8.48 1.50
CA VAL A 131 12.36 -7.01 1.41
C VAL A 131 13.30 -6.51 2.50
N GLY A 132 14.21 -5.62 2.16
CA GLY A 132 15.16 -5.04 3.10
C GLY A 132 15.82 -3.76 2.58
N PRO A 133 16.71 -3.14 3.36
CA PRO A 133 17.59 -2.10 2.84
C PRO A 133 18.53 -2.70 1.76
N PRO A 134 19.01 -1.89 0.80
CA PRO A 134 19.99 -2.33 -0.18
C PRO A 134 21.22 -2.93 0.51
N GLN A 135 21.58 -4.16 0.14
CA GLN A 135 22.66 -4.90 0.83
C GLN A 135 24.03 -4.68 0.20
N ASP A 136 24.08 -4.38 -1.11
CA ASP A 136 25.32 -4.11 -1.85
C ASP A 136 25.13 -2.94 -2.82
N ALA A 137 25.88 -1.85 -2.64
CA ALA A 137 25.88 -0.70 -3.57
C ALA A 137 26.51 -1.01 -4.95
N ALA A 138 26.89 -2.27 -5.20
CA ALA A 138 27.70 -2.69 -6.34
C ALA A 138 27.06 -3.76 -7.22
N ILE A 139 25.81 -4.17 -6.96
CA ILE A 139 25.09 -5.11 -7.83
C ILE A 139 23.97 -4.35 -8.54
N HIS A 140 24.04 -4.35 -9.87
CA HIS A 140 22.99 -3.84 -10.74
C HIS A 140 21.65 -4.48 -10.36
N GLU A 141 20.70 -3.68 -9.91
CA GLU A 141 19.35 -4.16 -9.72
C GLU A 141 18.76 -4.44 -11.11
N ASP A 142 18.11 -5.59 -11.25
CA ASP A 142 17.54 -6.01 -12.53
C ASP A 142 16.42 -5.05 -12.96
N ALA A 143 15.75 -4.41 -11.99
CA ALA A 143 14.81 -3.34 -12.22
C ALA A 143 14.86 -2.25 -11.12
N THR A 144 14.37 -1.05 -11.45
CA THR A 144 14.25 0.07 -10.52
C THR A 144 12.92 0.78 -10.70
N VAL A 145 12.31 1.17 -9.58
CA VAL A 145 11.17 2.09 -9.48
C VAL A 145 11.60 3.29 -8.64
N ALA A 146 11.72 4.46 -9.26
CA ALA A 146 12.24 5.65 -8.60
C ALA A 146 11.33 6.87 -8.75
N GLY A 147 11.32 7.74 -7.75
CA GLY A 147 10.61 9.01 -7.81
C GLY A 147 10.41 9.65 -6.45
N THR A 148 9.40 10.51 -6.34
CA THR A 148 8.85 10.92 -5.05
C THR A 148 8.18 9.74 -4.35
N ALA A 149 8.12 9.74 -3.01
CA ALA A 149 7.44 8.70 -2.24
C ALA A 149 5.99 8.51 -2.68
N ASP A 150 5.27 9.61 -3.01
CA ASP A 150 3.93 9.57 -3.58
C ASP A 150 3.89 8.70 -4.86
N ALA A 151 4.80 8.94 -5.79
CA ALA A 151 4.90 8.20 -7.05
C ALA A 151 5.16 6.71 -6.82
N VAL A 152 6.11 6.38 -5.94
CA VAL A 152 6.46 4.99 -5.60
C VAL A 152 5.28 4.30 -4.90
N TYR A 153 4.61 5.00 -3.98
CA TYR A 153 3.43 4.52 -3.28
C TYR A 153 2.29 4.19 -4.26
N ARG A 154 1.98 5.10 -5.19
CA ARG A 154 0.99 4.82 -6.24
C ARG A 154 1.41 3.64 -7.12
N ALA A 155 2.68 3.54 -7.47
CA ALA A 155 3.20 2.45 -8.30
C ALA A 155 3.00 1.08 -7.65
N VAL A 156 3.34 0.92 -6.36
CA VAL A 156 3.18 -0.36 -5.63
C VAL A 156 1.72 -0.69 -5.33
N TRP A 157 0.85 0.32 -5.22
CA TRP A 157 -0.60 0.15 -5.12
C TRP A 157 -1.32 0.10 -6.47
N GLY A 158 -0.60 0.00 -7.58
CA GLY A 158 -1.19 -0.20 -8.92
C GLY A 158 -2.04 0.98 -9.41
N ARG A 159 -1.79 2.19 -8.91
CA ARG A 159 -2.50 3.41 -9.31
C ARG A 159 -1.67 4.28 -10.26
N PRO A 160 -2.31 5.14 -11.07
CA PRO A 160 -1.59 6.06 -11.94
C PRO A 160 -0.65 6.97 -11.13
N GLY A 161 0.57 7.11 -11.61
CA GLY A 161 1.60 7.95 -11.01
C GLY A 161 2.72 8.21 -12.00
N HIS A 162 3.73 8.92 -11.53
CA HIS A 162 4.89 9.37 -12.30
C HIS A 162 6.19 8.72 -11.85
N ALA A 163 6.11 7.53 -11.26
CA ALA A 163 7.31 6.76 -10.90
C ALA A 163 8.03 6.38 -12.19
N ILE A 164 9.34 6.59 -12.20
CA ILE A 164 10.21 6.18 -13.29
C ILE A 164 10.52 4.70 -13.07
N VAL A 165 10.21 3.89 -14.07
CA VAL A 165 10.52 2.46 -14.09
C VAL A 165 11.58 2.19 -15.13
N SER A 166 12.62 1.45 -14.75
CA SER A 166 13.71 1.04 -15.64
C SER A 166 14.16 -0.39 -15.36
N GLY A 167 14.82 -1.02 -16.33
CA GLY A 167 15.26 -2.42 -16.24
C GLY A 167 14.18 -3.40 -16.68
N ASP A 168 14.16 -4.60 -16.09
CA ASP A 168 13.24 -5.68 -16.47
C ASP A 168 11.83 -5.45 -15.90
N GLN A 169 10.91 -5.05 -16.78
CA GLN A 169 9.51 -4.81 -16.46
C GLN A 169 8.78 -6.09 -16.00
N ALA A 170 9.22 -7.28 -16.43
CA ALA A 170 8.59 -8.54 -16.06
C ALA A 170 8.64 -8.79 -14.54
N LEU A 171 9.67 -8.27 -13.86
CA LEU A 171 9.79 -8.35 -12.41
C LEU A 171 8.69 -7.56 -11.70
N LEU A 172 8.36 -6.37 -12.21
CA LEU A 172 7.31 -5.51 -11.65
C LEU A 172 5.90 -6.02 -11.96
N ASP A 173 5.72 -6.64 -13.12
CA ASP A 173 4.44 -7.23 -13.52
C ASP A 173 4.18 -8.54 -12.75
N GLY A 174 5.25 -9.22 -12.31
CA GLY A 174 5.20 -10.36 -11.41
C GLY A 174 4.75 -10.01 -9.98
N LEU A 175 4.88 -8.75 -9.56
CA LEU A 175 4.38 -8.27 -8.28
C LEU A 175 2.88 -7.97 -8.35
N ARG A 176 2.09 -8.65 -7.52
CA ARG A 176 0.66 -8.35 -7.39
C ARG A 176 0.41 -7.07 -6.60
N ARG A 177 -0.39 -6.19 -7.19
CA ARG A 177 -0.76 -4.89 -6.64
C ARG A 177 -2.26 -4.89 -6.25
N PRO A 178 -2.64 -4.29 -5.10
CA PRO A 178 -4.04 -4.18 -4.68
C PRO A 178 -4.93 -3.38 -5.63
#